data_AF-A0AAN8VZF8-F1
#
_entry.id   AF-A0AAN8VZF8-F1
#
_cell.length_a   1.000
_cell.length_b   1.000
_cell.length_c   1.000
_cell.angle_alpha   90.00
_cell.angle_beta   90.00
_cell.angle_gamma   90.00
#
_symmetry.space_group_name_H-M   'P 1'
#
loop_
_entity.id
_entity.type
_entity.pdbx_description
1 polymer ?
#
loop_
_entity_poly.entity_id
_entity_poly.type
_entity_poly.pdbx_seq_one_letter_code
_entity_poly.pdbx_strand_id
1 'polypeptide(L)'
;MATATYGPHWKMLRRLYNSELFTNKRMNETASLRRKCVDNMINLVREEAQKSGSVDVAEVVFLMAFNLQCQLIFSCDINELPHSGDKMEFFKLTSTISELSGVPNLSDFFPYLRRLDLQGIRRKMTKTLVRALGIISAAVEQRIEDKKNVDWVNWRKDFLDVLLDYEGRNGNEVHKNLSHKDICAVIMSFDWILEDGVAPETLDMGERFGTVLRENVPLKAVPKPLKTLEVAELEQEGCSEIAKEIGCMGFG
;
A
#
# COMPACT_ATOMS: atom_id res chain seq x y z
N MET A 1 6.44 -9.14 -6.49
CA MET A 1 6.68 -9.00 -7.94
C MET A 1 7.95 -8.24 -8.31
N ALA A 2 8.24 -7.09 -7.71
CA ALA A 2 9.34 -6.19 -8.13
C ALA A 2 10.75 -6.83 -8.19
N THR A 3 11.03 -7.84 -7.36
CA THR A 3 12.34 -8.52 -7.32
C THR A 3 12.33 -9.95 -7.86
N ALA A 4 11.16 -10.47 -8.25
CA ALA A 4 11.05 -11.81 -8.81
C ALA A 4 11.45 -11.80 -10.29
N THR A 5 12.30 -12.74 -10.69
CA THR A 5 12.69 -12.87 -12.10
C THR A 5 11.49 -13.23 -12.96
N TYR A 6 11.41 -12.66 -14.15
CA TYR A 6 10.34 -12.98 -15.09
C TYR A 6 10.35 -14.48 -15.39
N GLY A 7 9.19 -15.12 -15.22
CA GLY A 7 9.04 -16.57 -15.36
C GLY A 7 7.66 -17.04 -14.90
N PRO A 8 7.43 -18.37 -14.85
CA PRO A 8 6.15 -18.94 -14.45
C PRO A 8 5.67 -18.44 -13.07
N HIS A 9 6.58 -18.37 -12.09
CA HIS A 9 6.28 -17.87 -10.75
C HIS A 9 5.84 -16.39 -10.77
N TRP A 10 6.58 -15.52 -11.46
CA TRP A 10 6.20 -14.11 -11.58
C TRP A 10 4.84 -13.94 -12.29
N LYS A 11 4.57 -14.71 -13.36
CA LYS A 11 3.29 -14.67 -14.08
C LYS A 11 2.12 -15.10 -13.19
N MET A 12 2.32 -16.15 -12.41
CA MET A 12 1.35 -16.64 -11.42
C MET A 12 1.03 -15.55 -10.39
N LEU A 13 2.06 -14.93 -9.79
CA LEU A 13 1.90 -13.84 -8.84
C LEU A 13 1.15 -12.66 -9.44
N ARG A 14 1.57 -12.18 -10.63
CA ARG A 14 0.90 -11.06 -11.32
C ARG A 14 -0.57 -11.34 -11.57
N ARG A 15 -0.90 -12.56 -11.98
CA ARG A 15 -2.27 -12.99 -12.20
C ARG A 15 -3.07 -12.92 -10.90
N LEU A 16 -2.53 -13.44 -9.78
CA LEU A 16 -3.22 -13.41 -8.48
C LEU A 16 -3.56 -11.99 -8.04
N TYR A 17 -2.61 -11.05 -8.12
CA TYR A 17 -2.89 -9.64 -7.83
C TYR A 17 -4.01 -9.08 -8.70
N ASN A 18 -3.89 -9.25 -10.02
CA ASN A 18 -4.82 -8.64 -10.96
C ASN A 18 -6.21 -9.28 -10.92
N SER A 19 -6.32 -10.58 -10.61
CA SER A 19 -7.61 -11.29 -10.57
C SER A 19 -8.29 -11.24 -9.21
N GLU A 20 -7.55 -11.05 -8.11
CA GLU A 20 -8.10 -11.19 -6.76
C GLU A 20 -8.04 -9.91 -5.93
N LEU A 21 -7.11 -8.99 -6.21
CA LEU A 21 -6.93 -7.74 -5.48
C LEU A 21 -7.33 -6.51 -6.30
N PHE A 22 -6.89 -6.44 -7.55
CA PHE A 22 -7.03 -5.24 -8.41
C PHE A 22 -8.09 -5.38 -9.51
N THR A 23 -9.11 -6.22 -9.31
CA THR A 23 -10.26 -6.26 -10.24
C THR A 23 -11.19 -5.08 -10.00
N ASN A 24 -11.89 -4.63 -11.05
CA ASN A 24 -12.94 -3.61 -10.92
C ASN A 24 -13.99 -3.96 -9.85
N LYS A 25 -14.37 -5.25 -9.76
CA LYS A 25 -15.29 -5.74 -8.73
C LYS A 25 -14.74 -5.48 -7.32
N ARG A 26 -13.51 -5.93 -7.04
CA ARG A 26 -12.87 -5.74 -5.73
C ARG A 26 -12.66 -4.26 -5.42
N MET A 27 -12.21 -3.48 -6.39
CA MET A 27 -12.07 -2.03 -6.24
C MET A 27 -13.39 -1.35 -5.86
N ASN A 28 -14.52 -1.81 -6.38
CA ASN A 28 -15.84 -1.27 -6.02
C ASN A 28 -16.30 -1.77 -4.65
N GLU A 29 -16.10 -3.05 -4.33
CA GLU A 29 -16.42 -3.65 -3.01
C GLU A 29 -15.64 -3.00 -1.85
N THR A 30 -14.47 -2.44 -2.13
CA THR A 30 -13.61 -1.78 -1.13
C THR A 30 -13.73 -0.25 -1.16
N ALA A 31 -14.67 0.31 -1.92
CA ALA A 31 -14.84 1.77 -2.02
C ALA A 31 -15.13 2.43 -0.66
N SER A 32 -15.93 1.77 0.19
CA SER A 32 -16.22 2.23 1.55
C SER A 32 -14.99 2.24 2.45
N LEU A 33 -14.10 1.24 2.32
CA LEU A 33 -12.82 1.19 3.05
C LEU A 33 -11.90 2.34 2.63
N ARG A 34 -11.79 2.61 1.32
CA ARG A 34 -11.02 3.75 0.82
C ARG A 34 -11.56 5.08 1.35
N ARG A 35 -12.89 5.25 1.37
CA ARG A 35 -13.53 6.45 1.94
C ARG A 35 -13.23 6.61 3.43
N LYS A 36 -13.41 5.55 4.22
CA LYS A 36 -13.02 5.52 5.65
C LYS A 36 -11.55 5.89 5.85
N CYS A 37 -10.67 5.39 4.99
CA CYS A 37 -9.25 5.69 5.04
C CYS A 37 -8.97 7.19 4.76
N VAL A 38 -9.64 7.80 3.79
CA VAL A 38 -9.55 9.25 3.53
C VAL A 38 -10.13 10.06 4.70
N ASP A 39 -11.26 9.66 5.27
CA ASP A 39 -11.86 10.35 6.42
C ASP A 39 -10.93 10.33 7.63
N ASN A 40 -10.31 9.16 7.91
CA ASN A 40 -9.30 9.02 8.94
C ASN A 40 -8.06 9.91 8.68
N MET A 41 -7.65 10.04 7.41
CA MET A 41 -6.54 10.90 7.02
C MET A 41 -6.85 12.36 7.35
N ILE A 42 -8.03 12.85 6.98
CA ILE A 42 -8.47 14.23 7.22
C ILE A 42 -8.50 14.53 8.72
N ASN A 43 -9.01 13.58 9.52
CA ASN A 43 -9.05 13.72 10.97
C ASN A 43 -7.63 13.77 11.56
N LEU A 44 -6.72 12.90 11.12
CA LEU A 44 -5.33 12.89 11.56
C LEU A 44 -4.62 14.21 11.22
N VAL A 45 -4.79 14.72 9.99
CA VAL A 45 -4.26 16.04 9.58
C VAL A 45 -4.79 17.14 10.49
N ARG A 46 -6.09 17.13 10.81
CA ARG A 46 -6.71 18.13 11.68
C ARG A 46 -6.12 18.09 13.09
N GLU A 47 -5.96 16.90 13.66
CA GLU A 47 -5.39 16.73 15.00
C GLU A 47 -3.93 17.16 15.08
N GLU A 48 -3.10 16.73 14.13
CA GLU A 48 -1.68 17.08 14.11
C GLU A 48 -1.45 18.57 13.88
N ALA A 49 -2.28 19.17 13.03
CA ALA A 49 -2.27 20.61 12.82
C ALA A 49 -2.62 21.41 14.08
N GLN A 50 -3.60 20.96 14.87
CA GLN A 50 -3.97 21.63 16.12
C GLN A 50 -2.84 21.57 17.15
N LYS A 51 -2.09 20.48 17.21
CA LYS A 51 -0.99 20.29 18.17
C LYS A 51 0.27 21.07 17.77
N SER A 52 0.65 21.03 16.50
CA SER A 52 1.98 21.44 16.04
C SER A 52 1.98 22.65 15.09
N GLY A 53 0.81 23.06 14.59
CA GLY A 53 0.66 24.13 13.60
C GLY A 53 1.10 23.77 12.18
N SER A 54 1.70 22.60 11.96
CA SER A 54 2.15 22.14 10.65
C SER A 54 2.14 20.62 10.54
N VAL A 55 1.72 20.07 9.40
CA VAL A 55 1.62 18.62 9.19
C VAL A 55 2.62 18.14 8.14
N ASP A 56 3.32 17.04 8.42
CA ASP A 56 4.11 16.32 7.42
C ASP A 56 3.15 15.51 6.53
N VAL A 57 2.92 15.99 5.32
CA VAL A 57 1.97 15.38 4.38
C VAL A 57 2.46 14.00 3.93
N ALA A 58 3.76 13.82 3.74
CA ALA A 58 4.30 12.56 3.23
C ALA A 58 4.18 11.44 4.27
N GLU A 59 4.40 11.75 5.54
CA GLU A 59 4.19 10.80 6.64
C GLU A 59 2.73 10.37 6.75
N VAL A 60 1.80 11.34 6.73
CA VAL A 60 0.36 11.05 6.82
C VAL A 60 -0.13 10.25 5.62
N VAL A 61 0.20 10.65 4.39
CA VAL A 61 -0.23 9.93 3.19
C VAL A 61 0.34 8.51 3.18
N PHE A 62 1.61 8.33 3.56
CA PHE A 62 2.21 7.01 3.60
C PHE A 62 1.55 6.10 4.65
N LEU A 63 1.27 6.62 5.86
CA LEU A 63 0.55 5.90 6.90
C LEU A 63 -0.83 5.44 6.44
N MET A 64 -1.57 6.30 5.73
CA MET A 64 -2.90 5.99 5.26
C MET A 64 -2.89 5.01 4.08
N ALA A 65 -1.95 5.15 3.14
CA ALA A 65 -1.75 4.17 2.08
C ALA A 65 -1.40 2.79 2.65
N PHE A 66 -0.53 2.74 3.66
CA PHE A 66 -0.18 1.52 4.37
C PHE A 66 -1.38 0.92 5.11
N ASN A 67 -2.18 1.73 5.81
CA ASN A 67 -3.39 1.27 6.48
C ASN A 67 -4.40 0.68 5.49
N LEU A 68 -4.58 1.31 4.33
CA LEU A 68 -5.44 0.77 3.27
C LEU A 68 -4.92 -0.58 2.77
N GLN A 69 -3.61 -0.72 2.56
CA GLN A 69 -3.01 -2.00 2.17
C GLN A 69 -3.26 -3.09 3.21
N CYS A 70 -3.08 -2.79 4.50
CA CYS A 70 -3.35 -3.72 5.59
C CYS A 70 -4.82 -4.15 5.64
N GLN A 71 -5.75 -3.23 5.43
CA GLN A 71 -7.18 -3.54 5.37
C GLN A 71 -7.53 -4.40 4.15
N LEU A 72 -6.90 -4.18 3.01
CA LEU A 72 -7.15 -4.97 1.80
C LEU A 72 -6.56 -6.38 1.88
N ILE A 73 -5.38 -6.54 2.49
CA ILE A 73 -4.71 -7.83 2.58
C ILE A 73 -5.20 -8.66 3.77
N PHE A 74 -5.31 -8.03 4.93
CA PHE A 74 -5.51 -8.73 6.20
C PHE A 74 -6.87 -8.44 6.83
N SER A 75 -7.72 -7.60 6.21
CA SER A 75 -8.92 -7.06 6.86
C SER A 75 -8.62 -6.44 8.22
N CYS A 76 -7.40 -5.93 8.39
CA CYS A 76 -6.89 -5.43 9.66
C CYS A 76 -6.76 -3.92 9.57
N ASP A 77 -7.51 -3.21 10.42
CA ASP A 77 -7.28 -1.78 10.64
C ASP A 77 -6.00 -1.62 11.47
N ILE A 78 -5.12 -0.69 11.09
CA ILE A 78 -3.93 -0.39 11.89
C ILE A 78 -4.33 0.02 13.32
N ASN A 79 -5.54 0.52 13.55
CA ASN A 79 -6.02 0.84 14.89
C ASN A 79 -6.42 -0.40 15.71
N GLU A 80 -6.59 -1.56 15.08
CA GLU A 80 -7.10 -2.79 15.70
C GLU A 80 -6.01 -3.82 16.07
N LEU A 81 -4.76 -3.68 15.61
CA LEU A 81 -3.70 -4.62 16.06
C LEU A 81 -3.55 -4.56 17.61
N PRO A 82 -3.39 -5.70 18.28
CA PRO A 82 -3.53 -5.82 19.74
C PRO A 82 -2.43 -5.10 20.53
N HIS A 83 -1.27 -4.86 19.92
CA HIS A 83 -0.15 -4.15 20.55
C HIS A 83 0.25 -2.93 19.72
N SER A 84 0.28 -1.76 20.37
CA SER A 84 0.71 -0.50 19.74
C SER A 84 2.16 -0.56 19.23
N GLY A 85 3.00 -1.40 19.86
CA GLY A 85 4.39 -1.65 19.46
C GLY A 85 4.50 -2.30 18.09
N ASP A 86 3.72 -3.34 17.81
CA ASP A 86 3.84 -4.14 16.58
C ASP A 86 3.39 -3.36 15.34
N LYS A 87 2.37 -2.50 15.48
CA LYS A 87 1.90 -1.57 14.42
C LYS A 87 3.02 -0.64 13.96
N MET A 88 3.59 0.06 14.94
CA MET A 88 4.60 1.08 14.72
C MET A 88 5.90 0.44 14.25
N GLU A 89 6.23 -0.76 14.76
CA GLU A 89 7.36 -1.53 14.27
C GLU A 89 7.17 -1.96 12.82
N PHE A 90 6.03 -2.57 12.47
CA PHE A 90 5.77 -3.03 11.11
C PHE A 90 5.78 -1.87 10.12
N PHE A 91 5.11 -0.76 10.45
CA PHE A 91 5.14 0.47 9.65
C PHE A 91 6.55 1.04 9.48
N LYS A 92 7.36 1.08 10.55
CA LYS A 92 8.76 1.54 10.46
C LYS A 92 9.61 0.61 9.59
N LEU A 93 9.41 -0.69 9.70
CA LEU A 93 10.14 -1.68 8.89
C LEU A 93 9.76 -1.54 7.41
N THR A 94 8.48 -1.40 7.07
CA THR A 94 8.04 -1.22 5.68
C THR A 94 8.47 0.14 5.11
N SER A 95 8.42 1.22 5.89
CA SER A 95 9.00 2.53 5.52
C SER A 95 10.49 2.39 5.21
N THR A 96 11.23 1.69 6.07
CA THR A 96 12.69 1.49 5.89
C THR A 96 12.99 0.65 4.65
N ILE A 97 12.20 -0.38 4.35
CA ILE A 97 12.35 -1.19 3.13
C ILE A 97 12.10 -0.34 1.89
N SER A 98 11.07 0.48 1.92
CA SER A 98 10.74 1.39 0.82
C SER A 98 11.86 2.40 0.57
N GLU A 99 12.34 3.07 1.63
CA GLU A 99 13.48 4.00 1.56
C GLU A 99 14.73 3.31 1.00
N LEU A 100 15.11 2.14 1.51
CA LEU A 100 16.29 1.42 1.04
C LEU A 100 16.18 0.92 -0.40
N SER A 101 14.96 0.65 -0.88
CA SER A 101 14.72 0.25 -2.27
C SER A 101 14.90 1.43 -3.23
N GLY A 102 14.70 2.66 -2.75
CA GLY A 102 14.90 3.88 -3.53
C GLY A 102 16.32 4.44 -3.52
N VAL A 103 17.21 3.95 -2.63
CA VAL A 103 18.60 4.43 -2.59
C VAL A 103 19.41 3.80 -3.73
N PRO A 104 20.05 4.60 -4.61
CA PRO A 104 20.96 4.08 -5.62
C PRO A 104 22.11 3.30 -4.97
N ASN A 105 22.26 2.04 -5.34
CA ASN A 105 23.28 1.16 -4.79
C ASN A 105 24.42 0.96 -5.79
N LEU A 106 25.61 1.45 -5.45
CA LEU A 106 26.83 1.34 -6.26
C LEU A 106 27.18 -0.11 -6.60
N SER A 107 26.82 -1.06 -5.74
CA SER A 107 27.05 -2.48 -5.99
C SER A 107 26.26 -3.02 -7.18
N ASP A 108 25.17 -2.35 -7.57
CA ASP A 108 24.32 -2.75 -8.69
C ASP A 108 24.87 -2.22 -10.03
N PHE A 109 25.60 -1.09 -9.99
CA PHE A 109 26.32 -0.53 -11.15
C PHE A 109 27.71 -1.13 -11.35
N PHE A 110 28.37 -1.54 -10.25
CA PHE A 110 29.73 -2.04 -10.24
C PHE A 110 29.80 -3.44 -9.61
N PRO A 111 29.61 -4.52 -10.39
CA PRO A 111 29.48 -5.89 -9.87
C PRO A 111 30.66 -6.38 -9.02
N TYR A 112 31.87 -5.84 -9.24
CA TYR A 112 33.07 -6.17 -8.47
C TYR A 112 33.03 -5.62 -7.02
N LEU A 113 32.25 -4.56 -6.76
CA LEU A 113 32.04 -4.01 -5.41
C LEU A 113 30.95 -4.74 -4.63
N ARG A 114 30.21 -5.65 -5.27
CA ARG A 114 29.05 -6.33 -4.68
C ARG A 114 29.36 -7.06 -3.39
N ARG A 115 30.57 -7.60 -3.21
CA ARG A 115 30.93 -8.31 -1.97
C ARG A 115 31.14 -7.38 -0.78
N LEU A 116 31.55 -6.14 -1.03
CA LEU A 116 31.94 -5.18 0.01
C LEU A 116 30.71 -4.53 0.69
N ASP A 117 29.60 -4.37 -0.02
CA ASP A 117 28.40 -3.67 0.48
C ASP A 117 28.79 -2.29 1.04
N LEU A 118 29.47 -1.48 0.22
CA LEU A 118 30.10 -0.22 0.64
C LEU A 118 29.13 0.77 1.29
N GLN A 119 27.87 0.77 0.88
CA GLN A 119 26.82 1.61 1.44
C GLN A 119 26.05 0.93 2.58
N GLY A 120 26.33 -0.34 2.88
CA GLY A 120 25.63 -1.15 3.89
C GLY A 120 24.15 -1.44 3.56
N ILE A 121 23.69 -1.08 2.36
CA ILE A 121 22.29 -1.17 1.92
C ILE A 121 21.82 -2.62 1.97
N ARG A 122 22.62 -3.56 1.45
CA ARG A 122 22.23 -4.97 1.41
C ARG A 122 22.07 -5.53 2.81
N ARG A 123 23.01 -5.26 3.71
CA ARG A 123 22.97 -5.74 5.10
C ARG A 123 21.77 -5.16 5.85
N LYS A 124 21.52 -3.86 5.71
CA LYS A 124 20.39 -3.18 6.36
C LYS A 124 19.06 -3.70 5.80
N MET A 125 18.92 -3.79 4.47
CA MET A 125 17.74 -4.33 3.79
C MET A 125 17.42 -5.75 4.25
N THR A 126 18.43 -6.63 4.29
CA THR A 126 18.25 -8.03 4.72
C THR A 126 17.73 -8.10 6.15
N LYS A 127 18.35 -7.35 7.08
CA LYS A 127 17.92 -7.32 8.49
C LYS A 127 16.49 -6.79 8.65
N THR A 128 16.13 -5.76 7.90
CA THR A 128 14.78 -5.18 7.93
C THR A 128 13.74 -6.13 7.35
N LEU A 129 14.04 -6.76 6.21
CA LEU A 129 13.16 -7.75 5.58
C LEU A 129 12.90 -8.96 6.48
N VAL A 130 13.93 -9.51 7.14
CA VAL A 130 13.76 -10.64 8.06
C VAL A 130 12.81 -10.30 9.20
N ARG A 131 12.92 -9.09 9.78
CA ARG A 131 11.99 -8.65 10.83
C ARG A 131 10.56 -8.46 10.31
N ALA A 132 10.40 -7.81 9.15
CA ALA A 132 9.08 -7.58 8.55
C ALA A 132 8.40 -8.91 8.20
N LEU A 133 9.14 -9.85 7.60
CA LEU A 133 8.63 -11.19 7.30
C LEU A 133 8.28 -11.97 8.58
N GLY A 134 8.99 -11.76 9.69
CA GLY A 134 8.63 -12.35 10.98
C GLY A 134 7.26 -11.90 11.49
N ILE A 135 6.97 -10.60 11.38
CA ILE A 135 5.64 -10.04 11.75
C ILE A 135 4.55 -10.61 10.85
N ILE A 136 4.78 -10.65 9.53
CA ILE A 136 3.81 -11.22 8.58
C ILE A 136 3.62 -12.72 8.83
N SER A 137 4.70 -13.46 9.10
CA SER A 137 4.64 -14.89 9.43
C SER A 137 3.71 -15.14 10.62
N ALA A 138 3.87 -14.36 11.69
CA ALA A 138 3.01 -14.46 12.87
C ALA A 138 1.55 -14.15 12.54
N ALA A 139 1.28 -13.13 11.73
CA ALA A 139 -0.08 -12.80 11.29
C ALA A 139 -0.71 -13.91 10.41
N VAL A 140 0.07 -14.52 9.52
CA VAL A 140 -0.36 -15.65 8.69
C VAL A 140 -0.66 -16.88 9.54
N GLU A 141 0.21 -17.19 10.51
CA GLU A 141 0.01 -18.32 11.44
C GLU A 141 -1.24 -18.13 12.30
N GLN A 142 -1.45 -16.93 12.83
CA GLN A 142 -2.66 -16.59 13.57
C GLN A 142 -3.91 -16.77 12.71
N ARG A 143 -3.89 -16.31 11.46
CA ARG A 143 -5.01 -16.46 10.52
C ARG A 143 -5.32 -17.93 10.21
N ILE A 144 -4.31 -18.78 10.09
CA ILE A 144 -4.47 -20.22 9.90
C ILE A 144 -5.16 -20.86 11.11
N GLU A 145 -4.86 -20.39 12.32
CA GLU A 145 -5.50 -20.87 13.54
C GLU A 145 -6.96 -20.39 13.64
N ASP A 146 -7.21 -19.10 13.37
CA ASP A 146 -8.56 -18.52 13.35
C ASP A 146 -9.50 -19.27 12.40
N LYS A 147 -8.96 -19.75 11.27
CA LYS A 147 -9.64 -20.58 10.27
C LYS A 147 -10.22 -21.89 10.80
N LYS A 148 -9.72 -22.39 11.93
CA LYS A 148 -10.19 -23.65 12.54
C LYS A 148 -11.41 -23.43 13.45
N ASN A 149 -11.73 -22.19 13.79
CA ASN A 149 -12.85 -21.86 14.67
C ASN A 149 -14.20 -21.91 13.95
N VAL A 150 -15.27 -22.27 14.66
CA VAL A 150 -16.62 -22.48 14.11
C VAL A 150 -17.20 -21.18 13.50
N ASP A 151 -16.88 -20.03 14.09
CA ASP A 151 -17.36 -18.71 13.63
C ASP A 151 -16.72 -18.28 12.29
N TRP A 152 -15.68 -18.98 11.81
CA TRP A 152 -15.01 -18.68 10.55
C TRP A 152 -15.92 -18.80 9.33
N VAL A 153 -16.96 -19.64 9.38
CA VAL A 153 -17.87 -19.87 8.24
C VAL A 153 -18.55 -18.57 7.77
N ASN A 154 -18.77 -17.61 8.68
CA ASN A 154 -19.37 -16.31 8.37
C ASN A 154 -18.34 -15.20 8.09
N TRP A 155 -17.04 -15.53 8.05
CA TRP A 155 -15.97 -14.57 7.82
C TRP A 155 -15.95 -14.04 6.38
N ARG A 156 -15.69 -12.74 6.23
CA ARG A 156 -15.51 -12.12 4.92
C ARG A 156 -14.12 -12.44 4.38
N LYS A 157 -14.07 -13.30 3.36
CA LYS A 157 -12.83 -13.68 2.67
C LYS A 157 -12.03 -12.48 2.13
N ASP A 158 -10.77 -12.36 2.53
CA ASP A 158 -9.82 -11.33 2.08
C ASP A 158 -8.69 -11.88 1.19
N PHE A 159 -7.71 -11.05 0.85
CA PHE A 159 -6.63 -11.45 -0.05
C PHE A 159 -5.68 -12.46 0.60
N LEU A 160 -5.39 -12.36 1.91
CA LEU A 160 -4.64 -13.40 2.61
C LEU A 160 -5.36 -14.74 2.52
N ASP A 161 -6.69 -14.75 2.68
CA ASP A 161 -7.47 -15.98 2.52
C ASP A 161 -7.41 -16.56 1.10
N VAL A 162 -7.39 -15.71 0.08
CA VAL A 162 -7.18 -16.13 -1.31
C VAL A 162 -5.80 -16.79 -1.49
N LEU A 163 -4.76 -16.24 -0.87
CA LEU A 163 -3.40 -16.81 -0.95
C LEU A 163 -3.30 -18.14 -0.19
N LEU A 164 -3.93 -18.24 0.97
CA LEU A 164 -3.98 -19.46 1.78
C LEU A 164 -4.76 -20.58 1.08
N ASP A 165 -5.88 -20.24 0.43
CA ASP A 165 -6.73 -21.18 -0.29
C ASP A 165 -6.27 -21.40 -1.74
N TYR A 166 -5.08 -20.91 -2.11
CA TYR A 166 -4.58 -21.03 -3.47
C TYR A 166 -4.29 -22.48 -3.83
N GLU A 167 -5.06 -23.00 -4.78
CA GLU A 167 -4.76 -24.22 -5.51
C GLU A 167 -4.42 -23.88 -6.97
N GLY A 168 -3.22 -24.26 -7.39
CA GLY A 168 -2.70 -24.04 -8.73
C GLY A 168 -3.61 -24.69 -9.78
N ARG A 169 -4.06 -23.88 -10.76
CA ARG A 169 -4.94 -24.38 -11.82
C ARG A 169 -4.11 -25.04 -12.91
N ASN A 170 -4.35 -26.33 -13.10
CA ASN A 170 -3.82 -27.20 -14.15
C ASN A 170 -2.31 -27.47 -14.02
N GLY A 171 -1.88 -28.68 -14.37
CA GLY A 171 -0.53 -29.24 -14.12
C GLY A 171 0.69 -28.54 -14.74
N ASN A 172 0.57 -27.27 -15.13
CA ASN A 172 1.62 -26.44 -15.73
C ASN A 172 2.22 -25.41 -14.74
N GLU A 173 1.70 -25.33 -13.51
CA GLU A 173 2.20 -24.42 -12.47
C GLU A 173 3.19 -25.15 -11.55
N VAL A 174 4.31 -24.48 -11.23
CA VAL A 174 5.46 -25.07 -10.51
C VAL A 174 5.09 -25.51 -9.10
N HIS A 175 4.07 -24.89 -8.49
CA HIS A 175 3.57 -25.27 -7.17
C HIS A 175 2.04 -25.41 -7.19
N LYS A 176 1.55 -26.54 -6.67
CA LYS A 176 0.11 -26.76 -6.46
C LYS A 176 -0.45 -25.84 -5.38
N ASN A 177 0.34 -25.48 -4.37
CA ASN A 177 -0.04 -24.55 -3.30
C ASN A 177 1.09 -23.54 -3.10
N LEU A 178 0.78 -22.33 -2.60
CA LEU A 178 1.81 -21.38 -2.20
C LEU A 178 2.49 -21.83 -0.91
N SER A 179 3.82 -21.79 -0.86
CA SER A 179 4.52 -22.02 0.41
C SER A 179 4.29 -20.84 1.35
N HIS A 180 4.43 -21.06 2.66
CA HIS A 180 4.37 -19.99 3.65
C HIS A 180 5.29 -18.80 3.32
N LYS A 181 6.48 -19.11 2.80
CA LYS A 181 7.45 -18.10 2.35
C LYS A 181 6.96 -17.34 1.13
N ASP A 182 6.31 -18.02 0.18
CA ASP A 182 5.72 -17.37 -0.99
C ASP A 182 4.64 -16.39 -0.55
N ILE A 183 3.71 -16.81 0.33
CA ILE A 183 2.64 -15.95 0.85
C ILE A 183 3.21 -14.71 1.53
N CYS A 184 4.18 -14.86 2.42
CA CYS A 184 4.83 -13.74 3.09
C CYS A 184 5.55 -12.80 2.09
N ALA A 185 6.21 -13.38 1.07
CA ALA A 185 6.88 -12.61 0.04
C ALA A 185 5.90 -11.88 -0.88
N VAL A 186 4.76 -12.50 -1.23
CA VAL A 186 3.66 -11.86 -1.96
C VAL A 186 3.23 -10.63 -1.19
N ILE A 187 2.79 -10.77 0.04
CA ILE A 187 2.29 -9.66 0.87
C ILE A 187 3.26 -8.48 0.93
N MET A 188 4.57 -8.74 1.03
CA MET A 188 5.61 -7.70 1.04
C MET A 188 5.84 -7.01 -0.30
N SER A 189 5.28 -7.53 -1.38
CA SER A 189 5.65 -7.19 -2.75
C SER A 189 4.52 -6.51 -3.52
N PHE A 190 4.24 -5.25 -3.20
CA PHE A 190 3.28 -4.46 -3.97
C PHE A 190 3.89 -3.94 -5.28
N ASP A 191 3.09 -4.02 -6.34
CA ASP A 191 3.37 -3.43 -7.65
C ASP A 191 2.74 -2.03 -7.66
N TRP A 192 3.55 -0.99 -7.83
CA TRP A 192 3.07 0.36 -8.08
C TRP A 192 3.26 0.62 -9.57
N ILE A 193 2.15 0.57 -10.31
CA ILE A 193 2.14 0.85 -11.75
C ILE A 193 1.97 2.37 -11.89
N LEU A 194 2.92 3.05 -12.55
CA LEU A 194 2.74 4.42 -13.01
C LEU A 194 1.73 4.43 -14.17
N GLU A 195 0.89 5.47 -14.25
CA GLU A 195 -0.05 5.63 -15.36
C GLU A 195 0.66 5.63 -16.72
N ASP A 196 -0.03 5.13 -17.75
CA ASP A 196 0.51 4.85 -19.07
C ASP A 196 1.25 6.07 -19.68
N GLY A 197 2.51 5.85 -20.09
CA GLY A 197 3.27 6.78 -20.93
C GLY A 197 4.49 7.44 -20.30
N VAL A 198 4.77 7.23 -19.01
CA VAL A 198 5.96 7.80 -18.37
C VAL A 198 7.17 6.87 -18.57
N ALA A 199 8.12 7.30 -19.40
CA ALA A 199 9.36 6.57 -19.63
C ALA A 199 10.38 6.86 -18.50
N PRO A 200 11.26 5.92 -18.13
CA PRO A 200 12.26 6.12 -17.06
C PRO A 200 13.15 7.35 -17.28
N GLU A 201 13.38 7.74 -18.54
CA GLU A 201 14.21 8.89 -18.90
C GLU A 201 13.50 10.24 -18.73
N THR A 202 12.17 10.23 -18.58
CA THR A 202 11.33 11.44 -18.39
C THR A 202 10.95 11.70 -16.94
N LEU A 203 11.40 10.84 -16.03
CA LEU A 203 11.19 10.99 -14.59
C LEU A 203 12.19 12.01 -14.03
N ASP A 204 11.70 13.10 -13.43
CA ASP A 204 12.55 13.99 -12.64
C ASP A 204 13.01 13.25 -11.37
N MET A 205 14.32 12.98 -11.29
CA MET A 205 14.97 12.20 -10.23
C MET A 205 15.57 13.10 -9.13
N GLY A 206 15.21 14.38 -9.06
CA GLY A 206 15.72 15.33 -8.06
C GLY A 206 15.34 15.01 -6.61
N GLU A 207 14.40 14.10 -6.39
CA GLU A 207 13.85 13.74 -5.07
C GLU A 207 14.18 12.30 -4.63
N ARG A 208 14.16 12.07 -3.31
CA ARG A 208 14.48 10.76 -2.72
C ARG A 208 13.32 9.77 -2.96
N PHE A 209 13.64 8.65 -3.59
CA PHE A 209 12.69 7.58 -3.88
C PHE A 209 12.23 6.86 -2.60
N GLY A 210 10.91 6.75 -2.47
CA GLY A 210 10.16 5.97 -1.49
C GLY A 210 8.71 5.85 -1.94
N THR A 211 7.90 5.04 -1.26
CA THR A 211 6.47 4.78 -1.59
C THR A 211 5.60 6.05 -1.60
N VAL A 212 6.09 7.12 -0.97
CA VAL A 212 5.61 8.49 -1.15
C VAL A 212 6.87 9.31 -1.43
N LEU A 213 6.87 10.11 -2.50
CA LEU A 213 7.93 11.08 -2.79
C LEU A 213 8.11 11.97 -1.55
N ARG A 214 9.30 11.90 -0.96
CA ARG A 214 9.69 12.80 0.12
C ARG A 214 10.61 13.84 -0.48
N GLU A 215 10.14 15.08 -0.55
CA GLU A 215 10.99 16.22 -0.85
C GLU A 215 12.20 16.25 0.11
N ASN A 216 13.32 16.75 -0.38
CA ASN A 216 14.55 16.90 0.42
C ASN A 216 14.33 17.86 1.61
N VAL A 217 13.31 18.71 1.53
CA VAL A 217 12.72 19.49 2.62
C VAL A 217 11.29 18.98 2.84
N PRO A 218 10.90 18.51 4.03
CA PRO A 218 9.54 17.99 4.25
C PRO A 218 8.48 19.04 3.90
N LEU A 219 7.54 18.68 3.02
CA LEU A 219 6.39 19.52 2.70
C LEU A 219 5.52 19.65 3.95
N LYS A 220 5.62 20.82 4.61
CA LYS A 220 4.82 21.14 5.78
C LYS A 220 3.56 21.89 5.36
N ALA A 221 2.42 21.23 5.48
CA ALA A 221 1.13 21.89 5.29
C ALA A 221 0.75 22.62 6.58
N VAL A 222 0.52 23.93 6.49
CA VAL A 222 -0.05 24.74 7.57
C VAL A 222 -1.52 24.97 7.21
N PRO A 223 -2.48 24.32 7.90
CA PRO A 223 -3.87 24.49 7.55
C PRO A 223 -4.34 25.88 7.97
N LYS A 224 -4.95 26.58 7.02
CA LYS A 224 -5.66 27.83 7.27
C LYS A 224 -7.16 27.50 7.32
N PRO A 225 -7.88 27.90 8.38
CA PRO A 225 -9.33 27.72 8.43
C PRO A 225 -9.96 28.48 7.26
N LEU A 226 -10.78 27.79 6.47
CA LEU A 226 -11.62 28.43 5.45
C LEU A 226 -12.58 29.39 6.16
N LYS A 227 -12.67 30.63 5.66
CA LYS A 227 -13.71 31.55 6.14
C LYS A 227 -15.05 30.98 5.70
N THR A 228 -15.98 30.85 6.64
CA THR A 228 -17.29 30.18 6.52
C THR A 228 -18.18 30.68 5.37
N LEU A 229 -17.79 31.75 4.66
CA LEU A 229 -18.56 32.38 3.59
C LEU A 229 -18.37 31.70 2.21
N GLU A 230 -17.22 31.07 1.93
CA GLU A 230 -16.95 30.48 0.59
C GLU A 230 -17.55 29.07 0.40
N VAL A 231 -17.85 28.34 1.47
CA VAL A 231 -18.39 26.96 1.37
C VAL A 231 -19.84 26.96 0.88
N ALA A 232 -20.63 27.96 1.28
CA ALA A 232 -22.02 28.12 0.82
C ALA A 232 -22.10 28.54 -0.66
N GLU A 233 -21.10 29.29 -1.15
CA GLU A 233 -21.02 29.73 -2.55
C GLU A 233 -20.57 28.57 -3.46
N LEU A 234 -19.62 27.73 -3.01
CA LEU A 234 -19.17 26.54 -3.77
C LEU A 234 -20.25 25.44 -3.86
N GLU A 235 -21.07 25.26 -2.82
CA GLU A 235 -22.22 24.34 -2.87
C GLU A 235 -23.32 24.84 -3.84
N GLN A 236 -23.50 26.17 -3.95
CA GLN A 236 -24.46 26.78 -4.88
C GLN A 236 -23.97 26.76 -6.33
N GLU A 237 -22.69 27.05 -6.57
CA GLU A 237 -22.11 27.01 -7.92
C GLU A 237 -22.09 25.58 -8.48
N GLY A 238 -21.67 24.59 -7.69
CA GLY A 238 -21.63 23.18 -8.09
C GLY A 238 -23.00 22.57 -8.39
N CYS A 239 -24.06 22.99 -7.68
CA CYS A 239 -25.42 22.54 -8.00
C CYS A 239 -25.98 23.20 -9.28
N SER A 240 -25.57 24.43 -9.59
CA SER A 240 -26.05 25.15 -10.78
C SER A 240 -25.44 24.60 -12.08
N GLU A 241 -24.22 24.10 -12.03
CA GLU A 241 -23.49 23.56 -13.18
C GLU A 241 -24.00 22.15 -13.55
N ILE A 242 -24.26 21.30 -12.55
CA ILE A 242 -24.87 19.98 -12.74
C ILE A 242 -26.32 20.10 -13.27
N ALA A 243 -27.08 21.10 -12.82
CA ALA A 243 -28.44 21.35 -13.33
C ALA A 243 -28.45 21.84 -14.80
N LYS A 244 -27.43 22.58 -15.24
CA LYS A 244 -27.27 22.98 -16.65
C LYS A 244 -26.89 21.81 -17.56
N GLU A 245 -26.04 20.89 -17.10
CA GLU A 245 -25.71 19.69 -17.88
C GLU A 245 -26.90 18.73 -18.05
N ILE A 246 -27.74 18.59 -17.02
CA ILE A 246 -28.94 17.72 -17.11
C ILE A 246 -30.05 18.36 -17.98
N GLY A 247 -30.15 19.70 -18.02
CA GLY A 247 -31.11 20.42 -18.87
C GLY A 247 -30.79 20.44 -20.37
N CYS A 248 -29.54 20.14 -20.76
CA CYS A 248 -29.12 20.08 -22.17
C CYS A 248 -29.27 18.69 -22.81
N MET A 249 -29.56 17.64 -22.03
CA MET A 249 -29.95 16.32 -22.57
C MET A 249 -31.47 16.28 -22.78
N GLY A 250 -31.95 17.04 -23.76
CA GLY A 250 -33.32 16.94 -24.24
C GLY A 250 -33.58 15.54 -24.81
N PHE A 251 -34.40 14.74 -24.12
CA PHE A 251 -35.09 13.62 -24.72
C PHE A 251 -36.20 14.18 -25.63
N GLY A 252 -35.86 14.38 -26.90
CA GLY A 252 -36.79 14.44 -28.03
C GLY A 252 -36.59 13.23 -28.91
#